data_AF-D4CY79-F1
#
_entry.id   AF-D4CY79-F1
#
_cell.length_a   1.000
_cell.length_b   1.000
_cell.length_c   1.000
_cell.angle_alpha   90.00
_cell.angle_beta   90.00
_cell.angle_gamma   90.00
#
_symmetry.space_group_name_H-M   'P 1'
#
loop_
_entity.id
_entity.type
_entity.pdbx_description
1 polymer ?
#
loop_
_entity_poly.entity_id
_entity_poly.type
_entity_poly.pdbx_seq_one_letter_code
_entity_poly.pdbx_strand_id
1 'polypeptide(L)'
;MGLTDLLFKEKEDKYLKQIEDLQNYLRIQEDQIANLKLQLEEVTKERDARINNKQLEIFEKNFKHNIEVAKKYRSIIDSYNLDTEKKSYKYRVDLKHFYSEKKFEEVVKFLNEDNKFFVDELSEEIFDNINKEVKNTNKAKQRFTDFKNGKMEWAITTLINKGEELSKVYSKSRKLMTIFSELYLEYLDDIANFDFMALKSHGFDISEIEEFISKRDNYYKERRR
;
A
#
# COMPACT_ATOMS: atom_id res chain seq x y z
N MET A 1 -73.77 -23.67 62.95
CA MET A 1 -73.19 -22.73 61.96
C MET A 1 -71.75 -22.50 62.39
N GLY A 2 -70.73 -23.11 61.77
CA GLY A 2 -69.37 -22.98 62.32
C GLY A 2 -68.19 -23.56 61.53
N LEU A 3 -68.42 -24.42 60.53
CA LEU A 3 -67.33 -25.00 59.72
C LEU A 3 -67.35 -24.52 58.26
N THR A 4 -68.54 -24.28 57.69
CA THR A 4 -68.70 -23.74 56.33
C THR A 4 -68.25 -22.29 56.23
N ASP A 5 -68.63 -21.42 57.19
CA ASP A 5 -68.21 -20.01 57.19
C ASP A 5 -66.70 -19.83 57.34
N LEU A 6 -66.02 -20.73 58.07
CA LEU A 6 -64.57 -20.69 58.24
C LEU A 6 -63.84 -21.01 56.92
N LEU A 7 -64.33 -22.02 56.19
CA LEU A 7 -63.82 -22.44 54.88
C LEU A 7 -64.04 -21.39 53.78
N PHE A 8 -65.14 -20.63 53.83
CA PHE A 8 -65.39 -19.52 52.90
C PHE A 8 -64.47 -18.33 53.19
N LYS A 9 -64.25 -18.02 54.48
CA LYS A 9 -63.36 -16.92 54.90
C LYS A 9 -61.89 -17.19 54.55
N GLU A 10 -61.40 -18.42 54.73
CA GLU A 10 -60.05 -18.82 54.31
C GLU A 10 -59.85 -18.72 52.79
N LYS A 11 -60.87 -19.04 51.98
CA LYS A 11 -60.81 -18.87 50.52
C LYS A 11 -60.82 -17.40 50.13
N GLU A 12 -61.64 -16.59 50.79
CA GLU A 12 -61.73 -15.15 50.55
C GLU A 12 -60.40 -14.43 50.86
N ASP A 13 -59.77 -14.75 52.00
CA ASP A 13 -58.46 -14.23 52.38
C ASP A 13 -57.37 -14.65 51.37
N LYS A 14 -57.46 -15.88 50.84
CA LYS A 14 -56.53 -16.37 49.81
C LYS A 14 -56.69 -15.62 48.48
N TYR A 15 -57.92 -15.34 48.07
CA TYR A 15 -58.19 -14.56 46.85
C TYR A 15 -57.77 -13.10 47.01
N LEU A 16 -58.01 -12.49 48.18
CA LEU A 16 -57.55 -11.12 48.48
C LEU A 16 -56.03 -11.02 48.38
N LYS A 17 -55.31 -11.99 48.95
CA LYS A 17 -53.85 -12.02 48.87
C LYS A 17 -53.34 -12.19 47.43
N GLN A 18 -54.00 -13.01 46.61
CA GLN A 18 -53.68 -13.15 45.19
C GLN A 18 -53.93 -11.85 44.40
N ILE A 19 -55.00 -11.12 44.72
CA ILE A 19 -55.29 -9.82 44.10
C ILE A 19 -54.20 -8.80 44.46
N GLU A 20 -53.78 -8.75 45.72
CA GLU A 20 -52.72 -7.86 46.19
C GLU A 20 -51.37 -8.17 45.53
N ASP A 21 -51.01 -9.45 45.41
CA ASP A 21 -49.78 -9.89 44.74
C ASP A 21 -49.81 -9.52 43.24
N LEU A 22 -50.95 -9.71 42.57
CA LEU A 22 -51.13 -9.33 41.16
C LEU A 22 -51.07 -7.81 40.95
N GLN A 23 -51.63 -7.02 41.88
CA GLN A 23 -51.54 -5.56 41.84
C GLN A 23 -50.11 -5.07 42.00
N ASN A 24 -49.35 -5.67 42.92
CA ASN A 24 -47.93 -5.35 43.08
C ASN A 24 -47.11 -5.75 41.85
N TYR A 25 -47.40 -6.91 41.24
CA TYR A 25 -46.75 -7.34 40.00
C TYR A 25 -47.01 -6.37 38.85
N LEU A 26 -48.26 -5.93 38.68
CA LEU A 26 -48.63 -4.92 37.67
C LEU A 26 -47.88 -3.61 37.89
N ARG A 27 -47.80 -3.12 39.12
CA ARG A 27 -47.08 -1.88 39.44
C ARG A 27 -45.59 -1.98 39.07
N ILE A 28 -44.95 -3.10 39.38
CA ILE A 28 -43.54 -3.35 39.03
C ILE A 28 -43.36 -3.37 37.49
N GLN A 29 -44.29 -3.97 36.76
CA GLN A 29 -44.25 -4.00 35.29
C GLN A 29 -44.45 -2.59 34.69
N GLU A 30 -45.34 -1.78 35.26
CA GLU A 30 -45.55 -0.39 34.83
C GLU A 30 -44.29 0.47 35.02
N ASP A 31 -43.62 0.35 36.16
CA ASP A 31 -42.35 1.04 36.43
C ASP A 31 -41.24 0.60 35.46
N GLN A 32 -41.17 -0.71 35.14
CA GLN A 32 -40.22 -1.25 34.16
C GLN A 32 -40.49 -0.71 32.76
N ILE A 33 -41.75 -0.64 32.33
CA ILE A 33 -42.13 -0.08 31.03
C ILE A 33 -41.78 1.41 30.97
N ALA A 34 -42.01 2.17 32.04
CA ALA A 34 -41.64 3.58 32.12
C ALA A 34 -40.13 3.78 31.97
N ASN A 35 -39.32 2.97 32.67
CA ASN A 35 -37.87 3.03 32.60
C ASN A 35 -37.36 2.64 31.20
N LEU A 36 -37.90 1.57 30.59
CA LEU A 36 -37.53 1.17 29.23
C LEU A 36 -37.88 2.24 28.19
N LYS A 37 -38.97 2.98 28.36
CA LYS A 37 -39.33 4.11 27.49
C LYS A 37 -38.31 5.25 27.60
N LEU A 38 -37.88 5.59 28.82
CA LEU A 38 -36.85 6.62 29.04
C LEU A 38 -35.51 6.22 28.39
N GLN A 39 -35.08 4.98 28.57
CA GLN A 39 -33.86 4.45 27.95
C GLN A 39 -33.94 4.46 26.41
N LEU A 40 -35.09 4.09 25.83
CA LEU A 40 -35.31 4.17 24.39
C LEU A 40 -35.22 5.61 23.88
N GLU A 41 -35.80 6.57 24.61
CA GLU A 41 -35.75 7.98 24.24
C GLU A 41 -34.32 8.54 24.28
N GLU A 42 -33.52 8.18 25.30
CA GLU A 42 -32.10 8.52 25.39
C GLU A 42 -31.29 7.92 24.21
N VAL A 43 -31.49 6.64 23.91
CA VAL A 43 -30.81 5.95 22.79
C VAL A 43 -31.19 6.57 21.43
N THR A 44 -32.45 6.99 21.24
CA THR A 44 -32.85 7.67 19.99
C THR A 44 -32.23 9.06 19.86
N LYS A 45 -32.18 9.85 20.95
CA LYS A 45 -31.48 11.15 20.97
C LYS A 45 -29.99 11.01 20.68
N GLU A 46 -29.33 9.98 21.23
CA GLU A 46 -27.93 9.69 20.94
C GLU A 46 -27.69 9.27 19.48
N ARG A 47 -28.62 8.49 18.89
CA ARG A 47 -28.52 8.06 17.49
C ARG A 47 -28.61 9.25 16.53
N ASP A 48 -29.54 10.17 16.77
CA ASP A 48 -29.75 11.35 15.93
C ASP A 48 -28.63 12.41 16.11
N ALA A 49 -27.93 12.41 17.24
CA ALA A 49 -26.82 13.33 17.49
C ALA A 49 -25.47 12.91 16.88
N ARG A 50 -25.32 11.66 16.42
CA ARG A 50 -23.99 11.12 16.00
C ARG A 50 -23.49 11.62 14.64
N ILE A 51 -24.36 12.00 13.71
CA ILE A 51 -23.94 12.61 12.43
C ILE A 51 -24.99 13.65 11.99
N ASN A 52 -24.59 14.92 11.97
CA ASN A 52 -25.46 16.03 11.55
C ASN A 52 -25.69 15.96 10.03
N ASN A 53 -26.93 16.17 9.55
CA ASN A 53 -27.27 16.19 8.12
C ASN A 53 -26.39 17.13 7.29
N LYS A 54 -25.94 18.26 7.85
CA LYS A 54 -24.98 19.15 7.18
C LYS A 54 -23.61 18.51 6.95
N GLN A 55 -23.15 17.66 7.88
CA GLN A 55 -21.88 16.93 7.73
C GLN A 55 -21.99 15.85 6.66
N LEU A 56 -23.15 15.16 6.56
CA LEU A 56 -23.44 14.22 5.47
C LEU A 56 -23.45 14.91 4.11
N GLU A 57 -24.12 16.06 4.00
CA GLU A 57 -24.18 16.83 2.76
C GLU A 57 -22.78 17.29 2.31
N ILE A 58 -21.94 17.75 3.24
CA ILE A 58 -20.53 18.08 2.96
C ILE A 58 -19.75 16.84 2.50
N PHE A 59 -19.96 15.69 3.15
CA PHE A 59 -19.30 14.45 2.78
C PHE A 59 -19.69 13.99 1.38
N GLU A 60 -20.97 14.04 1.03
CA GLU A 60 -21.47 13.71 -0.31
C GLU A 60 -20.91 14.65 -1.38
N LYS A 61 -20.85 15.96 -1.08
CA LYS A 61 -20.31 16.96 -2.00
C LYS A 61 -18.82 16.74 -2.26
N ASN A 62 -18.04 16.46 -1.21
CA ASN A 62 -16.63 16.12 -1.31
C ASN A 62 -16.41 14.80 -2.06
N PHE A 63 -17.25 13.80 -1.83
CA PHE A 63 -17.16 12.51 -2.51
C PHE A 63 -17.45 12.64 -4.01
N LYS A 64 -18.50 13.38 -4.39
CA LYS A 64 -18.80 13.69 -5.80
C LYS A 64 -17.68 14.46 -6.48
N HIS A 65 -17.14 15.49 -5.81
CA HIS A 65 -16.01 16.25 -6.31
C HIS A 65 -14.77 15.37 -6.55
N ASN A 66 -14.43 14.51 -5.59
CA ASN A 66 -13.31 13.57 -5.73
C ASN A 66 -13.51 12.59 -6.90
N ILE A 67 -14.73 12.09 -7.11
CA ILE A 67 -15.04 11.23 -8.26
C ILE A 67 -14.84 11.99 -9.59
N GLU A 68 -15.33 13.23 -9.69
CA GLU A 68 -15.15 14.04 -10.90
C GLU A 68 -13.68 14.36 -11.17
N VAL A 69 -12.93 14.71 -10.13
CA VAL A 69 -11.48 14.97 -10.23
C VAL A 69 -10.73 13.70 -10.66
N ALA A 70 -11.04 12.55 -10.07
CA ALA A 70 -10.46 11.27 -10.47
C ALA A 70 -10.76 10.92 -11.94
N LYS A 71 -12.00 11.16 -12.39
CA LYS A 71 -12.39 10.98 -13.80
C LYS A 71 -11.61 11.91 -14.73
N LYS A 72 -11.43 13.18 -14.35
CA LYS A 72 -10.61 14.14 -15.11
C LYS A 72 -9.17 13.65 -15.23
N TYR A 73 -8.53 13.27 -14.14
CA TYR A 73 -7.16 12.73 -14.18
C TYR A 73 -7.07 11.48 -15.03
N ARG A 74 -8.03 10.56 -14.94
CA ARG A 74 -8.04 9.35 -15.78
C ARG A 74 -8.16 9.70 -17.27
N SER A 75 -9.06 10.63 -17.62
CA SER A 75 -9.20 11.08 -19.01
C SER A 75 -7.93 11.76 -19.56
N ILE A 76 -7.20 12.50 -18.71
CA ILE A 76 -5.90 13.08 -19.08
C ILE A 76 -4.89 11.97 -19.33
N ILE A 77 -4.76 11.01 -18.41
CA ILE A 77 -3.84 9.88 -18.55
C ILE A 77 -4.12 9.09 -19.85
N ASP A 78 -5.40 8.82 -20.12
CA ASP A 78 -5.85 8.15 -21.35
C ASP A 78 -5.50 8.98 -22.61
N SER A 79 -5.65 10.31 -22.55
CA SER A 79 -5.32 11.19 -23.70
C SER A 79 -3.82 11.18 -24.07
N TYR A 80 -2.94 10.93 -23.10
CA TYR A 80 -1.50 10.81 -23.31
C TYR A 80 -1.07 9.36 -23.56
N ASN A 81 -1.99 8.40 -23.69
CA ASN A 81 -1.71 6.96 -23.78
C ASN A 81 -0.76 6.47 -22.67
N LEU A 82 -0.85 7.08 -21.49
CA LEU A 82 -0.03 6.71 -20.34
C LEU A 82 -0.68 5.49 -19.68
N ASP A 83 0.08 4.42 -19.49
CA ASP A 83 -0.42 3.23 -18.79
C ASP A 83 -0.75 3.57 -17.33
N THR A 84 -2.03 3.41 -16.96
CA THR A 84 -2.48 3.53 -15.56
C THR A 84 -2.05 2.36 -14.70
N GLU A 85 -1.77 1.21 -15.32
CA GLU A 85 -1.31 0.01 -14.64
C GLU A 85 0.22 -0.03 -14.67
N LYS A 86 0.83 -0.18 -13.49
CA LYS A 86 2.27 -0.36 -13.36
C LYS A 86 2.64 -1.72 -13.97
N LYS A 87 2.92 -1.73 -15.27
CA LYS A 87 3.28 -2.93 -16.06
C LYS A 87 4.66 -3.44 -15.68
N SER A 88 4.74 -4.05 -14.50
CA SER A 88 5.88 -4.82 -14.01
C SER A 88 7.22 -4.07 -13.87
N TYR A 89 8.02 -4.55 -12.94
CA TYR A 89 9.39 -4.09 -12.73
C TYR A 89 10.30 -4.73 -13.79
N LYS A 90 10.82 -3.94 -14.74
CA LYS A 90 11.58 -4.43 -15.90
C LYS A 90 13.02 -4.85 -15.53
N TYR A 91 13.67 -4.13 -14.62
CA TYR A 91 15.09 -4.31 -14.31
C TYR A 91 15.31 -4.82 -12.88
N ARG A 92 16.34 -5.65 -12.71
CA ARG A 92 16.87 -6.11 -11.42
C ARG A 92 17.68 -5.01 -10.75
N VAL A 93 17.67 -4.98 -9.42
CA VAL A 93 18.40 -3.99 -8.61
C VAL A 93 19.49 -4.66 -7.82
N ASP A 94 20.71 -4.15 -7.92
CA ASP A 94 21.81 -4.62 -7.10
C ASP A 94 21.62 -4.23 -5.64
N LEU A 95 22.02 -5.12 -4.74
CA LEU A 95 22.07 -4.83 -3.31
C LEU A 95 22.94 -3.60 -3.01
N LYS A 96 24.00 -3.37 -3.79
CA LYS A 96 24.86 -2.19 -3.67
C LYS A 96 24.11 -0.87 -3.89
N HIS A 97 23.16 -0.84 -4.82
CA HIS A 97 22.34 0.34 -5.07
C HIS A 97 21.21 0.45 -4.05
N PHE A 98 20.59 -0.68 -3.70
CA PHE A 98 19.47 -0.72 -2.76
C PHE A 98 19.86 -0.38 -1.30
N TYR A 99 21.02 -0.87 -0.87
CA TYR A 99 21.63 -0.65 0.45
C TYR A 99 22.88 0.22 0.34
N SER A 100 22.79 1.33 -0.39
CA SER A 100 23.91 2.24 -0.65
C SER A 100 24.47 2.94 0.60
N GLU A 101 23.70 3.00 1.68
CA GLU A 101 24.14 3.64 2.92
C GLU A 101 25.21 2.81 3.65
N LYS A 102 26.28 3.46 4.12
CA LYS A 102 27.38 2.81 4.87
C LYS A 102 26.92 1.93 6.03
N LYS A 103 25.78 2.27 6.65
CA LYS A 103 25.20 1.52 7.76
C LYS A 103 24.76 0.10 7.39
N PHE A 104 24.62 -0.21 6.10
CA PHE A 104 24.23 -1.52 5.58
C PHE A 104 25.39 -2.29 4.93
N GLU A 105 26.62 -1.76 4.96
CA GLU A 105 27.76 -2.39 4.27
C GLU A 105 28.06 -3.80 4.79
N GLU A 106 27.95 -4.03 6.10
CA GLU A 106 28.11 -5.36 6.73
C GLU A 106 27.03 -6.34 6.27
N VAL A 107 25.78 -5.86 6.15
CA VAL A 107 24.64 -6.67 5.68
C VAL A 107 24.85 -7.05 4.21
N VAL A 108 25.29 -6.11 3.36
CA VAL A 108 25.56 -6.38 1.94
C VAL A 108 26.71 -7.37 1.78
N LYS A 109 27.78 -7.29 2.59
CA LYS A 109 28.88 -8.26 2.58
C LYS A 109 28.39 -9.67 2.89
N PHE A 110 27.60 -9.83 3.95
CA PHE A 110 27.01 -11.11 4.30
C PHE A 110 26.12 -11.69 3.18
N LEU A 111 25.27 -10.85 2.58
CA LEU A 111 24.40 -11.28 1.47
C LEU A 111 25.21 -11.71 0.24
N ASN A 112 26.28 -10.97 -0.09
CA ASN A 112 27.17 -11.33 -1.20
C ASN A 112 27.92 -12.65 -0.93
N GLU A 113 28.30 -12.93 0.33
CA GLU A 113 28.91 -14.20 0.73
C GLU A 113 27.95 -15.39 0.56
N ASP A 114 26.64 -15.16 0.74
CA ASP A 114 25.56 -16.12 0.45
C ASP A 114 25.18 -16.17 -1.04
N ASN A 115 26.01 -15.61 -1.93
CA ASN A 115 25.79 -15.50 -3.38
C ASN A 115 24.48 -14.79 -3.76
N LYS A 116 24.03 -13.83 -2.94
CA LYS A 116 22.89 -12.96 -3.23
C LYS A 116 23.39 -11.60 -3.69
N PHE A 117 23.09 -11.23 -4.93
CA PHE A 117 23.57 -9.96 -5.52
C PHE A 117 22.44 -9.00 -5.85
N PHE A 118 21.22 -9.52 -6.01
CA PHE A 118 20.05 -8.74 -6.38
C PHE A 118 18.94 -8.76 -5.31
N VAL A 119 18.11 -7.71 -5.29
CA VAL A 119 17.02 -7.56 -4.31
C VAL A 119 15.92 -8.63 -4.48
N ASP A 120 15.69 -9.15 -5.68
CA ASP A 120 14.71 -10.22 -5.93
C ASP A 120 15.13 -11.59 -5.42
N GLU A 121 16.42 -11.81 -5.20
CA GLU A 121 16.94 -13.06 -4.68
C GLU A 121 16.77 -13.18 -3.15
N LEU A 122 16.30 -12.10 -2.51
CA LEU A 122 16.11 -12.00 -1.07
C LEU A 122 14.74 -12.53 -0.64
N SER A 123 14.71 -13.22 0.50
CA SER A 123 13.51 -13.53 1.26
C SER A 123 13.60 -12.91 2.66
N GLU A 124 12.45 -12.77 3.34
CA GLU A 124 12.43 -12.20 4.69
C GLU A 124 13.18 -13.07 5.72
N GLU A 125 13.20 -14.38 5.48
CA GLU A 125 13.85 -15.39 6.32
C GLU A 125 15.38 -15.27 6.31
N ILE A 126 15.96 -14.75 5.21
CA ILE A 126 17.42 -14.54 5.13
C ILE A 126 17.88 -13.61 6.26
N PHE A 127 17.11 -12.58 6.57
CA PHE A 127 17.45 -11.63 7.62
C PHE A 127 17.38 -12.22 9.04
N ASP A 128 16.62 -13.30 9.22
CA ASP A 128 16.52 -14.01 10.51
C ASP A 128 17.72 -14.95 10.73
N ASN A 129 18.38 -15.37 9.64
CA ASN A 129 19.60 -16.20 9.66
C ASN A 129 20.90 -15.38 9.74
N ILE A 130 20.84 -14.06 9.57
CA ILE A 130 22.00 -13.18 9.74
C ILE A 130 22.43 -13.21 11.22
N ASN A 131 23.73 -13.41 11.45
CA ASN A 131 24.29 -13.43 12.80
C ASN A 131 23.90 -12.15 13.57
N LYS A 132 23.48 -12.31 14.84
CA LYS A 132 23.01 -11.21 15.71
C LYS A 132 24.05 -10.11 15.95
N GLU A 133 25.31 -10.39 15.63
CA GLU A 133 26.42 -9.44 15.72
C GLU A 133 26.47 -8.43 14.56
N VAL A 134 25.84 -8.74 13.41
CA VAL A 134 25.79 -7.83 12.26
C VAL A 134 24.90 -6.64 12.61
N LYS A 135 25.45 -5.43 12.51
CA LYS A 135 24.71 -4.22 12.87
C LYS A 135 23.67 -3.89 11.81
N ASN A 136 22.55 -3.31 12.25
CA ASN A 136 21.46 -2.80 11.40
C ASN A 136 20.65 -3.84 10.61
N THR A 137 20.76 -5.14 10.91
CA THR A 137 19.95 -6.21 10.29
C THR A 137 18.44 -5.93 10.34
N ASN A 138 17.92 -5.50 11.49
CA ASN A 138 16.50 -5.16 11.65
C ASN A 138 16.07 -3.99 10.72
N LYS A 139 16.92 -2.99 10.55
CA LYS A 139 16.65 -1.86 9.64
C LYS A 139 16.73 -2.30 8.17
N ALA A 140 17.63 -3.22 7.85
CA ALA A 140 17.75 -3.76 6.50
C ALA A 140 16.51 -4.60 6.13
N LYS A 141 16.04 -5.43 7.07
CA LYS A 141 14.77 -6.18 6.95
C LYS A 141 13.60 -5.23 6.76
N GLN A 142 13.50 -4.17 7.57
CA GLN A 142 12.46 -3.17 7.43
C GLN A 142 12.47 -2.50 6.04
N ARG A 143 13.64 -2.06 5.56
CA ARG A 143 13.78 -1.47 4.21
C ARG A 143 13.35 -2.44 3.10
N PHE A 144 13.65 -3.73 3.25
CA PHE A 144 13.21 -4.76 2.31
C PHE A 144 11.69 -5.00 2.37
N THR A 145 11.09 -4.99 3.56
CA THR A 145 9.62 -5.08 3.69
C THR A 145 8.92 -3.85 3.12
N ASP A 146 9.47 -2.65 3.31
CA ASP A 146 8.96 -1.42 2.71
C ASP A 146 9.03 -1.49 1.18
N PHE A 147 10.12 -2.05 0.65
CA PHE A 147 10.27 -2.31 -0.78
C PHE A 147 9.19 -3.24 -1.32
N LYS A 148 8.92 -4.39 -0.67
CA LYS A 148 7.81 -5.28 -1.06
C LYS A 148 6.45 -4.58 -1.02
N ASN A 149 6.25 -3.70 -0.04
CA ASN A 149 5.03 -2.90 0.11
C ASN A 149 4.96 -1.70 -0.84
N GLY A 150 5.92 -1.54 -1.76
CA GLY A 150 5.94 -0.46 -2.75
C GLY A 150 6.36 0.91 -2.21
N LYS A 151 6.83 0.98 -0.96
CA LYS A 151 7.39 2.19 -0.34
C LYS A 151 8.89 2.21 -0.59
N MET A 152 9.31 2.83 -1.68
CA MET A 152 10.71 2.86 -2.10
C MET A 152 11.19 4.30 -2.33
N GLU A 153 12.50 4.50 -2.20
CA GLU A 153 13.15 5.71 -2.69
C GLU A 153 12.94 5.87 -4.20
N TRP A 154 12.86 7.12 -4.66
CA TRP A 154 12.61 7.44 -6.05
C TRP A 154 13.73 6.90 -6.95
N ALA A 155 14.99 6.98 -6.52
CA ALA A 155 16.14 6.46 -7.26
C ALA A 155 16.03 4.95 -7.57
N ILE A 156 15.59 4.16 -6.59
CA ILE A 156 15.37 2.71 -6.75
C ILE A 156 14.18 2.46 -7.69
N THR A 157 13.12 3.24 -7.54
CA THR A 157 11.95 3.15 -8.43
C THR A 157 12.33 3.42 -9.88
N THR A 158 13.17 4.42 -10.13
CA THR A 158 13.66 4.76 -11.47
C THR A 158 14.52 3.65 -12.03
N LEU A 159 15.49 3.15 -11.26
CA LEU A 159 16.38 2.09 -11.71
C LEU A 159 15.61 0.84 -12.15
N ILE A 160 14.57 0.46 -11.40
CA ILE A 160 13.77 -0.74 -11.71
C ILE A 160 12.92 -0.57 -12.98
N ASN A 161 12.43 0.64 -13.23
CA ASN A 161 11.51 0.88 -14.34
C ASN A 161 12.23 1.31 -15.62
N LYS A 162 13.25 2.17 -15.49
CA LYS A 162 13.99 2.80 -16.58
C LYS A 162 15.41 2.23 -16.79
N GLY A 163 15.94 1.45 -15.86
CA GLY A 163 17.30 0.94 -15.93
C GLY A 163 18.35 1.98 -15.51
N GLU A 164 19.62 1.66 -15.72
CA GLU A 164 20.74 2.54 -15.37
C GLU A 164 20.79 3.76 -16.30
N GLU A 165 21.36 4.86 -15.79
CA GLU A 165 21.65 6.05 -16.59
C GLU A 165 22.65 5.74 -17.71
N LEU A 166 22.39 6.28 -18.90
CA LEU A 166 23.28 6.16 -20.06
C LEU A 166 24.67 6.71 -19.77
N SER A 167 24.77 7.73 -18.91
CA SER A 167 26.01 8.34 -18.45
C SER A 167 26.96 7.33 -17.79
N LYS A 168 26.42 6.33 -17.08
CA LYS A 168 27.22 5.31 -16.39
C LYS A 168 27.62 4.18 -17.34
N VAL A 169 26.72 3.79 -18.23
CA VAL A 169 26.94 2.69 -19.20
C VAL A 169 27.90 3.11 -20.32
N TYR A 170 27.72 4.32 -20.86
CA TYR A 170 28.46 4.84 -22.01
C TYR A 170 29.42 5.98 -21.64
N SER A 171 29.82 6.07 -20.37
CA SER A 171 30.72 7.12 -19.82
C SER A 171 31.96 7.45 -20.68
N LYS A 172 32.48 6.46 -21.41
CA LYS A 172 33.67 6.60 -22.27
C LYS A 172 33.41 7.32 -23.60
N SER A 173 32.16 7.38 -24.08
CA SER A 173 31.81 7.98 -25.37
C SER A 173 31.12 9.32 -25.20
N ARG A 174 31.90 10.39 -25.06
CA ARG A 174 31.37 11.75 -24.88
C ARG A 174 30.47 12.19 -26.04
N LYS A 175 30.84 11.86 -27.28
CA LYS A 175 30.08 12.20 -28.49
C LYS A 175 28.70 11.53 -28.48
N LEU A 176 28.63 10.26 -28.07
CA LEU A 176 27.36 9.53 -27.94
C LEU A 176 26.49 10.14 -26.85
N MET A 177 27.09 10.50 -25.71
CA MET A 177 26.36 11.15 -24.62
C MET A 177 25.77 12.50 -25.01
N THR A 178 26.48 13.30 -25.81
CA THR A 178 25.94 14.55 -26.34
C THR A 178 24.69 14.32 -27.18
N ILE A 179 24.72 13.33 -28.08
CA ILE A 179 23.56 12.98 -28.91
C ILE A 179 22.39 12.49 -28.05
N PHE A 180 22.65 11.63 -27.07
CA PHE A 180 21.61 11.20 -26.14
C PHE A 180 20.99 12.37 -25.36
N SER A 181 21.79 13.32 -24.90
CA SER A 181 21.29 14.54 -24.24
C SER A 181 20.47 15.43 -25.18
N GLU A 182 20.89 15.60 -26.43
CA GLU A 182 20.14 16.37 -27.44
C GLU A 182 18.78 15.73 -27.76
N LEU A 183 18.69 14.40 -27.68
CA LEU A 183 17.46 13.62 -27.87
C LEU A 183 16.67 13.41 -26.58
N TYR A 184 17.08 14.01 -25.46
CA TYR A 184 16.46 13.84 -24.14
C TYR A 184 16.38 12.37 -23.67
N LEU A 185 17.40 11.58 -24.03
CA LEU A 185 17.56 10.19 -23.61
C LEU A 185 18.51 10.15 -22.41
N GLU A 186 18.02 9.66 -21.28
CA GLU A 186 18.77 9.65 -20.01
C GLU A 186 19.04 8.24 -19.51
N TYR A 187 18.11 7.32 -19.74
CA TYR A 187 18.14 5.97 -19.19
C TYR A 187 18.18 4.90 -20.28
N LEU A 188 18.61 3.71 -19.89
CA LEU A 188 18.67 2.56 -20.77
C LEU A 188 17.32 2.16 -21.39
N ASP A 189 16.19 2.38 -20.72
CA ASP A 189 14.87 2.10 -21.31
C ASP A 189 14.54 3.07 -22.45
N ASP A 190 15.06 4.30 -22.41
CA ASP A 190 14.82 5.32 -23.44
C ASP A 190 15.46 4.91 -24.78
N ILE A 191 16.54 4.11 -24.74
CA ILE A 191 17.25 3.62 -25.94
C ILE A 191 16.83 2.21 -26.37
N ALA A 192 15.78 1.64 -25.78
CA ALA A 192 15.35 0.26 -26.09
C ALA A 192 15.03 0.09 -27.59
N ASN A 193 14.40 1.10 -28.18
CA ASN A 193 14.03 1.14 -29.60
C ASN A 193 14.84 2.17 -30.40
N PHE A 194 15.97 2.63 -29.85
CA PHE A 194 16.81 3.61 -30.54
C PHE A 194 17.47 2.98 -31.77
N ASP A 195 17.38 3.68 -32.91
CA ASP A 195 18.08 3.28 -34.13
C ASP A 195 19.54 3.71 -34.07
N PHE A 196 20.38 2.79 -33.59
CA PHE A 196 21.83 2.99 -33.53
C PHE A 196 22.47 3.21 -34.90
N MET A 197 21.86 2.77 -36.00
CA MET A 197 22.40 2.99 -37.34
C MET A 197 22.28 4.46 -37.78
N ALA A 198 21.38 5.22 -37.18
CA ALA A 198 21.31 6.67 -37.36
C ALA A 198 22.61 7.37 -36.94
N LEU A 199 23.42 6.77 -36.04
CA LEU A 199 24.71 7.32 -35.62
C LEU A 199 25.75 7.40 -36.75
N LYS A 200 25.55 6.67 -37.86
CA LYS A 200 26.42 6.81 -39.04
C LYS A 200 26.44 8.23 -39.60
N SER A 201 25.30 8.93 -39.60
CA SER A 201 25.22 10.32 -40.07
C SER A 201 25.97 11.28 -39.15
N HIS A 202 26.16 10.89 -37.89
CA HIS A 202 26.97 11.62 -36.91
C HIS A 202 28.46 11.24 -36.97
N GLY A 203 28.88 10.39 -37.91
CA GLY A 203 30.28 10.01 -38.13
C GLY A 203 30.81 9.06 -37.06
N PHE A 204 30.02 8.05 -36.67
CA PHE A 204 30.50 6.88 -35.94
C PHE A 204 30.80 5.73 -36.91
N ASP A 205 31.83 4.97 -36.60
CA ASP A 205 32.18 3.79 -37.39
C ASP A 205 31.25 2.62 -37.07
N ILE A 206 31.06 1.70 -38.03
CA ILE A 206 30.19 0.53 -37.85
C ILE A 206 30.63 -0.30 -36.64
N SER A 207 31.94 -0.49 -36.45
CA SER A 207 32.48 -1.25 -35.32
C SER A 207 32.15 -0.61 -33.97
N GLU A 208 32.16 0.73 -33.88
CA GLU A 208 31.80 1.45 -32.64
C GLU A 208 30.29 1.30 -32.35
N ILE A 209 29.47 1.40 -33.40
CA ILE A 209 28.01 1.21 -33.31
C ILE A 209 27.69 -0.21 -32.82
N GLU A 210 28.34 -1.22 -33.37
CA GLU A 210 28.20 -2.62 -32.94
C GLU A 210 28.63 -2.82 -31.48
N GLU A 211 29.69 -2.14 -31.02
CA GLU A 211 30.10 -2.16 -29.62
C GLU A 211 29.03 -1.55 -28.71
N PHE A 212 28.41 -0.43 -29.11
CA PHE A 212 27.34 0.19 -28.33
C PHE A 212 26.09 -0.70 -28.24
N ILE A 213 25.68 -1.30 -29.36
CA ILE A 213 24.56 -2.26 -29.40
C ILE A 213 24.87 -3.45 -28.50
N SER A 214 26.08 -4.00 -28.59
CA SER A 214 26.51 -5.14 -27.77
C SER A 214 26.50 -4.80 -26.27
N LYS A 215 26.94 -3.61 -25.88
CA LYS A 215 26.87 -3.14 -24.47
C LYS A 215 25.43 -3.06 -23.98
N ARG A 216 24.53 -2.50 -24.78
CA ARG A 216 23.09 -2.44 -24.46
C ARG A 216 22.51 -3.83 -24.26
N ASP A 217 22.75 -4.72 -25.22
CA ASP A 217 22.14 -6.05 -25.26
C ASP A 217 22.68 -6.94 -24.14
N ASN A 218 23.98 -6.87 -23.85
CA ASN A 218 24.57 -7.54 -22.70
C ASN A 218 23.97 -7.04 -21.38
N TYR A 219 23.82 -5.72 -21.22
CA TYR A 219 23.18 -5.17 -20.03
C TYR A 219 21.74 -5.68 -19.90
N TYR A 220 20.96 -5.66 -20.99
CA TYR A 220 19.58 -6.16 -20.96
C TYR A 220 19.52 -7.64 -20.60
N LYS A 221 20.42 -8.47 -21.13
CA LYS A 221 20.49 -9.89 -20.82
C LYS A 221 20.80 -10.15 -19.34
N GLU A 222 21.66 -9.35 -18.74
CA GLU A 222 22.03 -9.49 -17.33
C GLU A 222 20.97 -8.93 -16.38
N ARG A 223 20.31 -7.83 -16.76
CA ARG A 223 19.55 -7.00 -15.84
C ARG A 223 18.05 -6.98 -16.07
N ARG A 224 17.54 -7.32 -17.26
CA ARG A 224 16.09 -7.43 -17.46
C ARG A 224 15.56 -8.75 -16.90
N ARG A 225 14.34 -8.72 -16.38
CA ARG A 225 13.61 -9.90 -15.93
C ARG A 225 12.89 -10.58 -17.09
#